data_AF-A0A1Z8RIV0-F1
#
_entry.id   AF-A0A1Z8RIV0-F1
#
_cell.length_a   1.000
_cell.length_b   1.000
_cell.length_c   1.000
_cell.angle_alpha   90.00
_cell.angle_beta   90.00
_cell.angle_gamma   90.00
#
_symmetry.space_group_name_H-M   'P 1'
#
loop_
_entity.id
_entity.type
_entity.pdbx_description
1 polymer ?
#
loop_
_entity_poly.entity_id
_entity_poly.type
_entity_poly.pdbx_seq_one_letter_code
_entity_poly.pdbx_strand_id
1 'polypeptide(L)'
;MNFIDQPRLHLSMFCMLFLWIRCYSNDGNTGDLVGSISIEVPGGTPGSPYYKIVSPSLKGQPVFRGLVDSVEDTNISFSRVPDLLDPTTLSNPFKPGMLACKQARANSILDPDGNLTVVSLTPTYAGLNYQVTPEVVVDLPTEGNHTGFNYDVAQVEAKLDGSGQITSFDVLNAGRGYSFPPKVTIEGGPHYLRVADLDSNHTGKFFRITSNSEANVIVDNNLSESVGSIFTPNSPVEIFKAWTLGSLFGYDSTSFNEGNDSVADYVYILKSSGQDGTPNDFVPYFHDGTAWRAVSDINNDYGDVVIPPDEGMIIARRSNLPLDLVLSGTVRTQGTFIELPEVSQRALINNPFGLDIMLSDLIPPTSLTQSYANLSGWLANESQELADNVMILNQGVWETFWHDGTNMGITEKAYATARAGSGIGGSLSQQDISMASGSISHMTNPNLGTNITVTSVGHGLRNGFMVKVEGATGYKTDDNKIQVDEDGNNVLSGEGLLIESAANGSFLVTNCTSNTFELDGKSGNCDFYDDGNAFWSTGSSGAGYSSDTMVSFVGGGGSGGKGVAKVDSGTITSILITDPGAGYVEAPNLLIHSGGWNRMGAGRSPSNDFTVPAGSGILLLRNHTSGIAARVSIRNPLK
;
A
#
# COMPACT_ATOMS: atom_id res chain seq x y z
N MET A 1 -53.30 -61.68 6.81
CA MET A 1 -53.89 -60.92 5.68
C MET A 1 -53.33 -59.50 5.77
N ASN A 2 -52.73 -59.00 4.67
CA ASN A 2 -52.56 -57.60 4.23
C ASN A 2 -52.12 -56.53 5.26
N PHE A 3 -51.19 -55.59 5.01
CA PHE A 3 -50.18 -55.33 3.96
C PHE A 3 -49.22 -54.27 4.58
N ILE A 4 -47.89 -54.37 4.35
CA ILE A 4 -46.89 -53.29 4.03
C ILE A 4 -47.10 -51.86 4.64
N ASP A 5 -46.14 -51.14 5.26
CA ASP A 5 -44.67 -51.07 5.04
C ASP A 5 -43.82 -50.72 6.29
N GLN A 6 -42.48 -50.65 6.13
CA GLN A 6 -41.46 -50.62 7.21
C GLN A 6 -40.99 -49.22 7.74
N PRO A 7 -40.32 -49.18 8.93
CA PRO A 7 -39.93 -47.95 9.62
C PRO A 7 -38.45 -47.54 9.42
N ARG A 8 -38.08 -46.33 9.87
CA ARG A 8 -36.68 -45.96 10.18
C ARG A 8 -36.58 -45.18 11.49
N LEU A 9 -35.62 -45.58 12.33
CA LEU A 9 -35.31 -44.98 13.63
C LEU A 9 -33.78 -44.80 13.75
N HIS A 10 -33.36 -43.60 14.19
CA HIS A 10 -32.08 -43.19 14.79
C HIS A 10 -30.83 -44.11 14.72
N LEU A 11 -29.66 -43.55 14.32
CA LEU A 11 -28.67 -42.91 15.21
C LEU A 11 -27.23 -42.93 14.63
N SER A 12 -26.52 -41.79 14.74
CA SER A 12 -25.06 -41.56 14.81
C SER A 12 -24.03 -42.56 14.26
N MET A 13 -23.08 -42.06 13.47
CA MET A 13 -21.72 -42.62 13.38
C MET A 13 -20.66 -41.53 13.24
N PHE A 14 -19.51 -41.73 13.88
CA PHE A 14 -18.39 -40.80 14.06
C PHE A 14 -17.09 -41.52 13.71
N CYS A 15 -16.25 -41.02 12.78
CA CYS A 15 -14.77 -41.08 12.82
C CYS A 15 -14.02 -40.63 11.54
N MET A 16 -12.91 -39.90 11.76
CA MET A 16 -11.58 -39.90 11.09
C MET A 16 -11.40 -39.65 9.57
N LEU A 17 -10.98 -38.40 9.25
CA LEU A 17 -9.65 -37.94 8.77
C LEU A 17 -8.73 -38.71 7.77
N PHE A 18 -7.95 -37.90 7.03
CA PHE A 18 -6.69 -38.18 6.26
C PHE A 18 -6.85 -38.94 4.90
N LEU A 19 -6.24 -38.59 3.74
CA LEU A 19 -5.44 -37.39 3.34
C LEU A 19 -5.18 -37.29 1.79
N TRP A 20 -5.27 -36.09 1.21
CA TRP A 20 -4.61 -35.54 -0.03
C TRP A 20 -4.82 -36.26 -1.39
N ILE A 21 -4.60 -35.67 -2.58
CA ILE A 21 -3.45 -34.98 -3.24
C ILE A 21 -4.01 -34.18 -4.45
N ARG A 22 -3.49 -33.06 -5.00
CA ARG A 22 -2.51 -31.97 -4.69
C ARG A 22 -2.88 -30.80 -5.68
N CYS A 23 -2.21 -29.63 -5.61
CA CYS A 23 -2.05 -28.59 -6.66
C CYS A 23 -3.26 -27.74 -7.15
N TYR A 24 -3.29 -26.48 -6.68
CA TYR A 24 -3.33 -25.34 -7.61
C TYR A 24 -1.96 -24.64 -7.59
N SER A 25 -1.55 -24.08 -8.73
CA SER A 25 -0.31 -23.30 -8.86
C SER A 25 -0.36 -22.06 -7.97
N ASN A 26 0.77 -21.75 -7.33
CA ASN A 26 0.94 -20.49 -6.63
C ASN A 26 1.44 -19.43 -7.62
N ASP A 27 0.55 -19.00 -8.52
CA ASP A 27 0.80 -17.79 -9.31
C ASP A 27 0.67 -16.59 -8.37
N GLY A 28 1.74 -15.83 -8.22
CA GLY A 28 1.96 -14.82 -7.17
C GLY A 28 1.14 -13.53 -7.31
N ASN A 29 -0.15 -13.64 -7.62
CA ASN A 29 -1.06 -12.51 -7.74
C ASN A 29 -2.12 -12.57 -6.62
N THR A 30 -1.67 -12.38 -5.38
CA THR A 30 -2.56 -12.17 -4.23
C THR A 30 -3.48 -11.00 -4.53
N GLY A 31 -4.80 -11.20 -4.44
CA GLY A 31 -5.74 -10.08 -4.49
C GLY A 31 -5.36 -9.04 -3.43
N ASP A 32 -5.29 -7.77 -3.82
CA ASP A 32 -4.79 -6.68 -2.98
C ASP A 32 -5.46 -6.71 -1.60
N LEU A 33 -4.63 -6.68 -0.55
CA LEU A 33 -5.12 -6.68 0.82
C LEU A 33 -5.92 -5.40 1.07
N VAL A 34 -7.24 -5.50 1.06
CA VAL A 34 -8.14 -4.40 1.43
C VAL A 34 -8.19 -4.34 2.95
N GLY A 35 -7.89 -3.16 3.50
CA GLY A 35 -7.99 -2.87 4.92
C GLY A 35 -8.86 -1.66 5.19
N SER A 36 -9.20 -1.47 6.46
CA SER A 36 -9.70 -0.18 6.96
C SER A 36 -8.89 0.23 8.19
N ILE A 37 -8.66 1.53 8.32
CA ILE A 37 -8.07 2.15 9.49
C ILE A 37 -9.12 3.04 10.16
N SER A 38 -9.27 2.91 11.48
CA SER A 38 -10.11 3.78 12.29
C SER A 38 -9.22 4.84 12.94
N ILE A 39 -9.48 6.11 12.65
CA ILE A 39 -8.75 7.25 13.20
C ILE A 39 -9.71 8.03 14.09
N GLU A 40 -9.51 7.98 15.41
CA GLU A 40 -10.21 8.85 16.35
C GLU A 40 -9.74 10.30 16.15
N VAL A 41 -10.70 11.20 15.92
CA VAL A 41 -10.48 12.65 15.89
C VAL A 41 -11.20 13.24 17.10
N PRO A 42 -10.48 13.61 18.18
CA PRO A 42 -11.04 14.25 19.36
C PRO A 42 -11.92 15.47 19.07
N GLY A 43 -12.88 15.71 19.96
CA GLY A 43 -13.75 16.89 19.90
C GLY A 43 -12.97 18.19 20.04
N GLY A 44 -13.39 19.21 19.28
CA GLY A 44 -12.88 20.57 19.32
C GLY A 44 -14.00 21.60 19.47
N THR A 45 -13.75 22.84 19.04
CA THR A 45 -14.77 23.91 18.98
C THR A 45 -14.53 24.79 17.74
N PRO A 46 -15.49 25.62 17.29
CA PRO A 46 -15.26 26.47 16.13
C PRO A 46 -14.15 27.52 16.33
N GLY A 47 -13.88 27.93 17.57
CA GLY A 47 -12.82 28.87 17.94
C GLY A 47 -11.49 28.23 18.36
N SER A 48 -11.48 26.92 18.61
CA SER A 48 -10.28 26.11 18.84
C SER A 48 -10.56 24.70 18.29
N PRO A 49 -10.39 24.50 16.97
CA PRO A 49 -10.64 23.22 16.33
C PRO A 49 -9.56 22.20 16.72
N TYR A 50 -9.92 20.92 16.77
CA TYR A 50 -8.92 19.86 16.82
C TYR A 50 -8.49 19.52 15.40
N TYR A 51 -7.20 19.60 15.11
CA TYR A 51 -6.65 19.34 13.78
C TYR A 51 -5.98 17.97 13.68
N LYS A 52 -6.29 17.23 12.63
CA LYS A 52 -5.65 15.95 12.27
C LYS A 52 -5.41 15.90 10.77
N ILE A 53 -4.18 15.59 10.35
CA ILE A 53 -3.94 15.24 8.94
C ILE A 53 -4.39 13.79 8.74
N VAL A 54 -5.17 13.55 7.69
CA VAL A 54 -5.56 12.21 7.26
C VAL A 54 -5.31 12.03 5.76
N SER A 55 -5.20 10.79 5.30
CA SER A 55 -5.26 10.47 3.87
C SER A 55 -5.83 9.07 3.64
N PRO A 56 -6.68 8.88 2.61
CA PRO A 56 -7.14 7.56 2.21
C PRO A 56 -6.07 6.83 1.38
N SER A 57 -6.03 5.50 1.51
CA SER A 57 -5.34 4.64 0.54
C SER A 57 -6.09 4.59 -0.81
N LEU A 58 -5.63 3.78 -1.77
CA LEU A 58 -6.31 3.66 -3.07
C LEU A 58 -7.75 3.14 -2.91
N LYS A 59 -8.65 3.66 -3.75
CA LYS A 59 -10.09 3.41 -3.68
C LYS A 59 -10.45 2.04 -4.25
N GLY A 60 -10.55 1.06 -3.35
CA GLY A 60 -10.98 -0.29 -3.70
C GLY A 60 -10.00 -1.02 -4.63
N GLN A 61 -10.52 -1.99 -5.37
CA GLN A 61 -9.76 -2.78 -6.34
C GLN A 61 -9.56 -2.01 -7.65
N PRO A 62 -8.49 -2.32 -8.42
CA PRO A 62 -8.29 -1.72 -9.74
C PRO A 62 -9.43 -2.11 -10.69
N VAL A 63 -9.91 -1.13 -11.47
CA VAL A 63 -10.95 -1.34 -12.50
C VAL A 63 -10.39 -1.99 -13.77
N PHE A 64 -9.06 -1.98 -13.93
CA PHE A 64 -8.35 -2.62 -15.03
C PHE A 64 -6.97 -3.09 -14.58
N ARG A 65 -6.54 -4.24 -15.07
CA ARG A 65 -5.17 -4.76 -15.02
C ARG A 65 -4.80 -5.22 -16.42
N GLY A 66 -3.63 -4.83 -16.93
CA GLY A 66 -3.22 -5.20 -18.29
C GLY A 66 -1.78 -4.83 -18.60
N LEU A 67 -1.38 -5.04 -19.85
CA LEU A 67 -0.05 -4.74 -20.36
C LEU A 67 -0.09 -3.51 -21.28
N VAL A 68 0.96 -2.69 -21.23
CA VAL A 68 1.19 -1.60 -22.20
C VAL A 68 1.56 -2.18 -23.57
N ASP A 69 0.93 -1.71 -24.64
CA ASP A 69 1.26 -2.09 -26.01
C ASP A 69 2.27 -1.10 -26.62
N SER A 70 1.90 0.18 -26.67
CA SER A 70 2.79 1.26 -27.11
C SER A 70 2.46 2.60 -26.43
N VAL A 71 3.42 3.53 -26.47
CA VAL A 71 3.31 4.86 -25.86
C VAL A 71 3.77 5.92 -26.86
N GLU A 72 2.95 6.95 -27.04
CA GLU A 72 3.24 8.12 -27.87
C GLU A 72 2.97 9.39 -27.04
N ASP A 73 4.03 10.13 -26.69
CA ASP A 73 4.00 11.27 -25.77
C ASP A 73 3.27 10.99 -24.44
N THR A 74 2.00 11.34 -24.30
CA THR A 74 1.15 11.10 -23.10
C THR A 74 0.00 10.10 -23.36
N ASN A 75 -0.09 9.55 -24.57
CA ASN A 75 -1.07 8.58 -25.02
C ASN A 75 -0.51 7.16 -24.83
N ILE A 76 -1.09 6.40 -23.91
CA ILE A 76 -0.68 5.04 -23.56
C ILE A 76 -1.75 4.09 -24.09
N SER A 77 -1.35 3.14 -24.93
CA SER A 77 -2.21 2.07 -25.46
C SER A 77 -1.97 0.76 -24.73
N PHE A 78 -2.99 -0.09 -24.63
CA PHE A 78 -2.92 -1.38 -23.93
C PHE A 78 -3.16 -2.56 -24.86
N SER A 79 -2.50 -3.67 -24.55
CA SER A 79 -2.64 -4.92 -25.30
C SER A 79 -4.08 -5.44 -25.17
N ARG A 80 -4.67 -5.79 -26.31
CA ARG A 80 -6.05 -6.31 -26.38
C ARG A 80 -6.07 -7.82 -26.22
N VAL A 81 -7.11 -8.33 -25.57
CA VAL A 81 -7.35 -9.77 -25.44
C VAL A 81 -8.35 -10.24 -26.50
N PRO A 82 -8.28 -11.50 -26.97
CA PRO A 82 -9.34 -12.10 -27.79
C PRO A 82 -10.69 -12.03 -27.07
N ASP A 83 -11.76 -11.79 -27.81
CA ASP A 83 -13.10 -11.74 -27.24
C ASP A 83 -13.56 -13.13 -26.76
N LEU A 84 -14.29 -13.18 -25.64
CA LEU A 84 -14.80 -14.41 -25.04
C LEU A 84 -15.88 -15.09 -25.90
N LEU A 85 -16.60 -14.32 -26.73
CA LEU A 85 -17.67 -14.82 -27.59
C LEU A 85 -17.18 -15.07 -29.04
N ASP A 86 -16.18 -14.33 -29.51
CA ASP A 86 -15.50 -14.57 -30.78
C ASP A 86 -13.98 -14.36 -30.66
N PRO A 87 -13.21 -15.45 -30.42
CA PRO A 87 -11.75 -15.40 -30.31
C PRO A 87 -11.00 -14.94 -31.57
N THR A 88 -11.69 -14.71 -32.69
CA THR A 88 -11.09 -14.11 -33.90
C THR A 88 -11.09 -12.58 -33.86
N THR A 89 -11.82 -11.99 -32.92
CA THR A 89 -11.89 -10.54 -32.68
C THR A 89 -11.14 -10.16 -31.42
N LEU A 90 -10.54 -8.96 -31.40
CA LEU A 90 -9.86 -8.41 -30.22
C LEU A 90 -10.80 -7.47 -29.48
N SER A 91 -11.10 -7.81 -28.23
CA SER A 91 -11.97 -7.01 -27.38
C SER A 91 -11.25 -5.75 -26.87
N ASN A 92 -12.00 -4.65 -26.73
CA ASN A 92 -11.48 -3.38 -26.25
C ASN A 92 -11.50 -3.34 -24.71
N PRO A 93 -10.44 -2.85 -24.03
CA PRO A 93 -10.40 -2.81 -22.57
C PRO A 93 -11.35 -1.78 -21.93
N PHE A 94 -11.78 -0.73 -22.65
CA PHE A 94 -12.58 0.36 -22.08
C PHE A 94 -13.76 0.80 -22.94
N LYS A 95 -14.74 1.45 -22.29
CA LYS A 95 -15.73 2.32 -22.94
C LYS A 95 -15.17 3.76 -23.01
N PRO A 96 -15.27 4.47 -24.15
CA PRO A 96 -14.74 5.82 -24.30
C PRO A 96 -15.29 6.82 -23.26
N GLY A 97 -14.42 7.67 -22.74
CA GLY A 97 -14.79 8.76 -21.83
C GLY A 97 -15.21 8.37 -20.40
N MET A 98 -15.14 7.10 -20.00
CA MET A 98 -15.49 6.69 -18.62
C MET A 98 -14.46 7.13 -17.57
N LEU A 99 -13.17 7.16 -17.91
CA LEU A 99 -12.08 7.24 -16.93
C LEU A 99 -11.72 8.66 -16.46
N ALA A 100 -12.40 9.68 -17.02
CA ALA A 100 -12.19 11.09 -16.67
C ALA A 100 -13.49 11.93 -16.59
N CYS A 101 -14.66 11.34 -16.77
CA CYS A 101 -15.95 12.04 -16.64
C CYS A 101 -16.24 12.40 -15.17
N LYS A 102 -17.24 13.27 -14.93
CA LYS A 102 -17.83 13.40 -13.59
C LYS A 102 -18.92 12.35 -13.42
N GLN A 103 -18.73 11.47 -12.44
CA GLN A 103 -19.60 10.32 -12.22
C GLN A 103 -21.02 10.77 -11.86
N ALA A 104 -22.02 10.23 -12.57
CA ALA A 104 -23.42 10.42 -12.23
C ALA A 104 -23.81 9.69 -10.93
N ARG A 105 -24.89 10.15 -10.30
CA ARG A 105 -25.44 9.59 -9.05
C ARG A 105 -26.95 9.43 -9.21
N ALA A 106 -27.51 8.35 -8.67
CA ALA A 106 -28.94 8.09 -8.69
C ALA A 106 -29.40 7.31 -7.46
N ASN A 107 -30.64 7.56 -7.03
CA ASN A 107 -31.30 6.80 -5.97
C ASN A 107 -32.31 5.84 -6.60
N SER A 108 -32.33 4.60 -6.13
CA SER A 108 -33.36 3.62 -6.48
C SER A 108 -34.66 3.88 -5.70
N ILE A 109 -35.78 3.50 -6.30
CA ILE A 109 -37.11 3.58 -5.69
C ILE A 109 -37.73 2.19 -5.75
N LEU A 110 -38.13 1.66 -4.59
CA LEU A 110 -38.85 0.39 -4.49
C LEU A 110 -40.35 0.57 -4.74
N ASP A 111 -41.00 -0.53 -5.10
CA ASP A 111 -42.45 -0.63 -5.24
C ASP A 111 -43.18 -0.28 -3.92
N PRO A 112 -44.00 0.79 -3.88
CA PRO A 112 -44.83 1.15 -2.72
C PRO A 112 -45.80 0.05 -2.30
N ASP A 113 -46.21 -0.83 -3.22
CA ASP A 113 -47.15 -1.93 -2.95
C ASP A 113 -46.48 -3.14 -2.25
N GLY A 114 -45.18 -3.05 -1.95
CA GLY A 114 -44.45 -4.02 -1.13
C GLY A 114 -43.94 -5.26 -1.87
N ASN A 115 -43.89 -5.23 -3.21
CA ASN A 115 -43.46 -6.37 -4.03
C ASN A 115 -41.94 -6.65 -4.00
N LEU A 116 -41.14 -5.88 -3.24
CA LEU A 116 -39.69 -6.03 -3.07
C LEU A 116 -38.89 -5.94 -4.39
N THR A 117 -39.33 -5.06 -5.30
CA THR A 117 -38.76 -4.82 -6.63
C THR A 117 -38.38 -3.34 -6.82
N VAL A 118 -37.43 -3.05 -7.71
CA VAL A 118 -37.02 -1.69 -8.08
C VAL A 118 -37.89 -1.19 -9.22
N VAL A 119 -38.67 -0.12 -8.99
CA VAL A 119 -39.62 0.41 -9.99
C VAL A 119 -39.00 1.52 -10.84
N SER A 120 -38.13 2.35 -10.25
CA SER A 120 -37.45 3.42 -10.97
C SER A 120 -36.15 3.84 -10.30
N LEU A 121 -35.28 4.51 -11.06
CA LEU A 121 -34.13 5.24 -10.54
C LEU A 121 -34.34 6.73 -10.84
N THR A 122 -34.04 7.59 -9.87
CA THR A 122 -34.06 9.04 -10.03
C THR A 122 -32.63 9.58 -9.97
N PRO A 123 -32.15 10.33 -10.99
CA PRO A 123 -30.83 10.95 -10.93
C PRO A 123 -30.79 11.99 -9.81
N THR A 124 -29.86 11.83 -8.87
CA THR A 124 -29.49 12.87 -7.89
C THR A 124 -28.42 13.80 -8.46
N TYR A 125 -27.61 13.29 -9.39
CA TYR A 125 -26.66 14.08 -10.17
C TYR A 125 -26.49 13.47 -11.56
N ALA A 126 -26.72 14.25 -12.61
CA ALA A 126 -26.68 13.77 -14.00
C ALA A 126 -25.28 13.35 -14.48
N GLY A 127 -24.22 13.69 -13.74
CA GLY A 127 -22.84 13.59 -14.19
C GLY A 127 -22.51 14.61 -15.29
N LEU A 128 -21.26 14.62 -15.77
CA LEU A 128 -20.81 15.48 -16.89
C LEU A 128 -19.75 14.75 -17.72
N ASN A 129 -19.71 15.05 -19.02
CA ASN A 129 -18.70 14.60 -19.99
C ASN A 129 -18.71 13.09 -20.29
N TYR A 130 -19.84 12.39 -20.14
CA TYR A 130 -19.97 11.04 -20.66
C TYR A 130 -20.00 11.04 -22.20
N GLN A 131 -19.21 10.18 -22.85
CA GLN A 131 -19.19 10.07 -24.32
C GLN A 131 -20.09 8.95 -24.86
N VAL A 132 -20.27 7.89 -24.08
CA VAL A 132 -21.18 6.76 -24.35
C VAL A 132 -21.99 6.44 -23.08
N THR A 133 -23.02 5.62 -23.20
CA THR A 133 -23.84 5.20 -22.05
C THR A 133 -23.00 4.43 -21.03
N PRO A 134 -22.97 4.86 -19.74
CA PRO A 134 -22.29 4.13 -18.68
C PRO A 134 -23.11 2.92 -18.21
N GLU A 135 -22.42 1.92 -17.67
CA GLU A 135 -23.09 0.83 -16.96
C GLU A 135 -23.78 1.33 -15.68
N VAL A 136 -24.91 0.72 -15.35
CA VAL A 136 -25.64 0.97 -14.10
C VAL A 136 -25.74 -0.35 -13.35
N VAL A 137 -24.93 -0.49 -12.31
CA VAL A 137 -24.93 -1.66 -11.42
C VAL A 137 -25.83 -1.36 -10.23
N VAL A 138 -26.82 -2.20 -10.00
CA VAL A 138 -27.64 -2.18 -8.78
C VAL A 138 -27.06 -3.23 -7.82
N ASP A 139 -26.84 -2.85 -6.56
CA ASP A 139 -26.34 -3.77 -5.54
C ASP A 139 -27.30 -4.99 -5.37
N LEU A 140 -26.77 -6.08 -4.81
CA LEU A 140 -27.49 -7.35 -4.70
C LEU A 140 -28.76 -7.25 -3.83
N PRO A 141 -29.81 -8.04 -4.12
CA PRO A 141 -30.99 -8.16 -3.26
C PRO A 141 -30.63 -8.53 -1.82
N THR A 142 -31.40 -8.01 -0.88
CA THR A 142 -31.08 -8.00 0.55
C THR A 142 -31.79 -9.13 1.30
N GLU A 143 -32.84 -9.69 0.72
CA GLU A 143 -33.55 -10.88 1.18
C GLU A 143 -33.83 -11.84 0.02
N GLY A 144 -33.89 -13.13 0.33
CA GLY A 144 -34.14 -14.19 -0.64
C GLY A 144 -33.40 -15.46 -0.28
N ASN A 145 -34.00 -16.61 -0.55
CA ASN A 145 -33.43 -17.93 -0.21
C ASN A 145 -32.38 -18.43 -1.22
N HIS A 146 -31.70 -17.52 -1.93
CA HIS A 146 -30.82 -17.79 -3.08
C HIS A 146 -31.44 -18.70 -4.16
N THR A 147 -32.77 -18.73 -4.29
CA THR A 147 -33.45 -19.38 -5.41
C THR A 147 -34.01 -18.32 -6.37
N GLY A 148 -33.84 -18.54 -7.68
CA GLY A 148 -34.23 -17.59 -8.74
C GLY A 148 -35.74 -17.33 -8.89
N PHE A 149 -36.56 -17.73 -7.93
CA PHE A 149 -37.96 -17.31 -7.82
C PHE A 149 -38.12 -16.02 -7.01
N ASN A 150 -37.29 -15.83 -5.97
CA ASN A 150 -37.40 -14.75 -4.97
C ASN A 150 -36.16 -13.86 -4.87
N TYR A 151 -35.12 -14.14 -5.64
CA TYR A 151 -33.85 -13.41 -5.64
C TYR A 151 -33.42 -13.18 -7.09
N ASP A 152 -33.47 -11.94 -7.56
CA ASP A 152 -33.08 -11.55 -8.92
C ASP A 152 -32.57 -10.10 -8.94
N VAL A 153 -31.52 -9.82 -9.71
CA VAL A 153 -30.84 -8.52 -9.70
C VAL A 153 -31.55 -7.56 -10.66
N ALA A 154 -31.82 -6.33 -10.23
CA ALA A 154 -32.41 -5.31 -11.09
C ALA A 154 -31.43 -4.91 -12.22
N GLN A 155 -31.94 -4.83 -13.45
CA GLN A 155 -31.19 -4.42 -14.64
C GLN A 155 -31.74 -3.09 -15.15
N VAL A 156 -30.85 -2.12 -15.34
CA VAL A 156 -31.22 -0.73 -15.65
C VAL A 156 -30.28 -0.16 -16.70
N GLU A 157 -30.82 0.61 -17.65
CA GLU A 157 -30.06 1.33 -18.66
C GLU A 157 -30.18 2.84 -18.46
N ALA A 158 -29.09 3.59 -18.62
CA ALA A 158 -29.08 5.05 -18.53
C ALA A 158 -29.33 5.71 -19.89
N LYS A 159 -30.01 6.85 -19.90
CA LYS A 159 -30.23 7.68 -21.11
C LYS A 159 -29.45 8.96 -21.07
N LEU A 160 -28.51 9.11 -22.01
CA LEU A 160 -27.73 10.33 -22.19
C LEU A 160 -28.43 11.34 -23.09
N ASP A 161 -28.21 12.62 -22.83
CA ASP A 161 -28.44 13.68 -23.80
C ASP A 161 -27.21 13.92 -24.70
N GLY A 162 -27.37 14.81 -25.69
CA GLY A 162 -26.29 15.21 -26.60
C GLY A 162 -25.18 16.06 -25.96
N SER A 163 -25.22 16.30 -24.64
CA SER A 163 -24.18 16.98 -23.87
C SER A 163 -23.39 16.05 -22.93
N GLY A 164 -23.71 14.75 -22.93
CA GLY A 164 -23.03 13.77 -22.08
C GLY A 164 -23.51 13.75 -20.63
N GLN A 165 -24.79 14.08 -20.40
CA GLN A 165 -25.45 14.05 -19.10
C GLN A 165 -26.56 12.98 -19.05
N ILE A 166 -26.73 12.30 -17.92
CA ILE A 166 -27.82 11.33 -17.74
C ILE A 166 -29.13 12.07 -17.44
N THR A 167 -30.14 11.82 -18.27
CA THR A 167 -31.48 12.44 -18.17
C THR A 167 -32.51 11.56 -17.47
N SER A 168 -32.39 10.23 -17.62
CA SER A 168 -33.37 9.25 -17.15
C SER A 168 -32.78 7.84 -17.14
N PHE A 169 -33.49 6.91 -16.53
CA PHE A 169 -33.14 5.49 -16.45
C PHE A 169 -34.32 4.62 -16.88
N ASP A 170 -34.06 3.62 -17.73
CA ASP A 170 -35.03 2.60 -18.12
C ASP A 170 -34.77 1.32 -17.31
N VAL A 171 -35.73 0.91 -16.49
CA VAL A 171 -35.66 -0.37 -15.75
C VAL A 171 -36.04 -1.50 -16.71
N LEU A 172 -35.06 -2.29 -17.12
CA LEU A 172 -35.23 -3.44 -18.03
C LEU A 172 -35.72 -4.68 -17.27
N ASN A 173 -35.22 -4.89 -16.05
CA ASN A 173 -35.72 -5.85 -15.09
C ASN A 173 -35.77 -5.21 -13.70
N ALA A 174 -36.92 -5.27 -13.04
CA ALA A 174 -37.12 -4.71 -11.70
C ALA A 174 -36.40 -5.49 -10.58
N GLY A 175 -35.92 -6.72 -10.88
CA GLY A 175 -35.35 -7.63 -9.90
C GLY A 175 -36.34 -8.07 -8.82
N ARG A 176 -35.88 -8.81 -7.81
CA ARG A 176 -36.67 -9.31 -6.67
C ARG A 176 -35.80 -9.50 -5.43
N GLY A 177 -36.36 -9.20 -4.26
CA GLY A 177 -35.74 -9.47 -2.96
C GLY A 177 -35.16 -8.24 -2.28
N TYR A 178 -35.57 -7.04 -2.68
CA TYR A 178 -35.10 -5.78 -2.09
C TYR A 178 -36.01 -5.36 -0.93
N SER A 179 -35.56 -5.57 0.31
CA SER A 179 -36.26 -5.11 1.53
C SER A 179 -35.96 -3.65 1.88
N PHE A 180 -34.94 -3.05 1.27
CA PHE A 180 -34.66 -1.61 1.28
C PHE A 180 -34.12 -1.16 -0.08
N PRO A 181 -34.23 0.14 -0.44
CA PRO A 181 -33.74 0.64 -1.72
C PRO A 181 -32.26 0.29 -1.93
N PRO A 182 -31.90 -0.51 -2.96
CA PRO A 182 -30.52 -0.91 -3.19
C PRO A 182 -29.68 0.29 -3.61
N LYS A 183 -28.41 0.28 -3.20
CA LYS A 183 -27.43 1.24 -3.68
C LYS A 183 -27.22 1.05 -5.19
N VAL A 184 -27.02 2.15 -5.90
CA VAL A 184 -26.74 2.18 -7.34
C VAL A 184 -25.32 2.68 -7.55
N THR A 185 -24.55 1.95 -8.35
CA THR A 185 -23.21 2.35 -8.79
C THR A 185 -23.23 2.54 -10.31
N ILE A 186 -23.09 3.79 -10.74
CA ILE A 186 -22.98 4.15 -12.17
C ILE A 186 -21.50 4.18 -12.56
N GLU A 187 -21.16 3.64 -13.71
CA GLU A 187 -19.79 3.61 -14.24
C GLU A 187 -19.20 5.02 -14.41
N GLY A 188 -17.87 5.09 -14.35
CA GLY A 188 -17.09 6.28 -14.65
C GLY A 188 -16.65 7.10 -13.43
N GLY A 189 -16.12 8.28 -13.69
CA GLY A 189 -15.47 9.16 -12.70
C GLY A 189 -13.99 9.41 -13.02
N PRO A 190 -13.30 10.22 -12.21
CA PRO A 190 -11.85 10.40 -12.31
C PRO A 190 -11.08 9.13 -11.90
N HIS A 191 -10.04 8.78 -12.66
CA HIS A 191 -9.18 7.62 -12.41
C HIS A 191 -7.68 7.97 -12.51
N TYR A 192 -6.84 7.09 -11.94
CA TYR A 192 -5.38 7.15 -12.00
C TYR A 192 -4.83 5.85 -12.60
N LEU A 193 -3.82 5.97 -13.47
CA LEU A 193 -3.00 4.87 -13.96
C LEU A 193 -1.81 4.66 -13.00
N ARG A 194 -1.52 3.40 -12.66
CA ARG A 194 -0.40 2.95 -11.81
C ARG A 194 0.53 2.04 -12.60
N VAL A 195 1.84 2.22 -12.45
CA VAL A 195 2.86 1.25 -12.87
C VAL A 195 2.87 0.08 -11.86
N ALA A 196 2.62 -1.15 -12.32
CA ALA A 196 2.54 -2.34 -11.49
C ALA A 196 3.71 -3.33 -11.73
N ASP A 197 4.66 -2.94 -12.57
CA ASP A 197 5.90 -3.67 -12.85
C ASP A 197 6.80 -3.72 -11.60
N LEU A 198 7.07 -4.93 -11.10
CA LEU A 198 7.81 -5.16 -9.85
C LEU A 198 9.32 -4.98 -10.00
N ASP A 199 9.84 -5.15 -11.21
CA ASP A 199 11.28 -5.12 -11.51
C ASP A 199 11.72 -3.73 -12.03
N SER A 200 10.75 -2.83 -12.22
CA SER A 200 10.97 -1.47 -12.70
C SER A 200 11.36 -0.49 -11.58
N ASN A 201 12.24 0.46 -11.87
CA ASN A 201 12.50 1.60 -10.99
C ASN A 201 11.34 2.62 -10.93
N HIS A 202 10.17 2.29 -11.50
CA HIS A 202 9.00 3.15 -11.58
C HIS A 202 7.74 2.54 -10.96
N THR A 203 7.84 1.38 -10.30
CA THR A 203 6.73 0.74 -9.57
C THR A 203 6.01 1.72 -8.64
N GLY A 204 4.68 1.76 -8.70
CA GLY A 204 3.88 2.62 -7.85
C GLY A 204 3.91 4.12 -8.21
N LYS A 205 4.45 4.53 -9.38
CA LYS A 205 4.15 5.86 -9.94
C LYS A 205 2.68 5.96 -10.33
N PHE A 206 2.06 7.12 -10.08
CA PHE A 206 0.69 7.44 -10.45
C PHE A 206 0.61 8.58 -11.47
N PHE A 207 -0.32 8.45 -12.41
CA PHE A 207 -0.67 9.50 -13.35
C PHE A 207 -2.19 9.63 -13.42
N ARG A 208 -2.71 10.86 -13.32
CA ARG A 208 -4.14 11.12 -13.47
C ARG A 208 -4.55 10.91 -14.92
N ILE A 209 -5.66 10.22 -15.18
CA ILE A 209 -6.20 10.08 -16.52
C ILE A 209 -7.01 11.34 -16.87
N THR A 210 -6.71 11.96 -18.02
CA THR A 210 -7.40 13.16 -18.52
C THR A 210 -8.48 12.82 -19.53
N SER A 211 -8.30 11.74 -20.28
CA SER A 211 -9.31 11.14 -21.17
C SER A 211 -8.96 9.70 -21.53
N ASN A 212 -9.92 8.93 -22.03
CA ASN A 212 -9.69 7.59 -22.56
C ASN A 212 -10.52 7.33 -23.82
N SER A 213 -9.95 6.54 -24.73
CA SER A 213 -10.64 5.92 -25.85
C SER A 213 -11.03 4.47 -25.48
N GLU A 214 -11.33 3.63 -26.47
CA GLU A 214 -11.63 2.22 -26.27
C GLU A 214 -10.41 1.39 -25.81
N ALA A 215 -9.20 1.79 -26.21
CA ALA A 215 -7.97 1.01 -26.00
C ALA A 215 -6.80 1.82 -25.44
N ASN A 216 -6.95 3.15 -25.30
CA ASN A 216 -5.89 4.04 -24.86
C ASN A 216 -6.36 4.97 -23.75
N VAL A 217 -5.42 5.44 -22.92
CA VAL A 217 -5.61 6.55 -21.99
C VAL A 217 -4.62 7.67 -22.29
N ILE A 218 -5.07 8.91 -22.13
CA ILE A 218 -4.19 10.08 -22.09
C ILE A 218 -3.99 10.45 -20.62
N VAL A 219 -2.73 10.55 -20.21
CA VAL A 219 -2.35 10.89 -18.84
C VAL A 219 -1.93 12.34 -18.69
N ASP A 220 -2.18 12.89 -17.50
CA ASP A 220 -1.67 14.18 -17.06
C ASP A 220 -0.18 14.08 -16.74
N ASN A 221 0.63 15.00 -17.24
CA ASN A 221 2.09 15.00 -17.13
C ASN A 221 2.62 16.40 -16.78
N ASN A 222 2.09 16.99 -15.71
CA ASN A 222 2.47 18.33 -15.23
C ASN A 222 3.99 18.49 -15.00
N LEU A 223 4.70 17.41 -14.67
CA LEU A 223 6.16 17.41 -14.44
C LEU A 223 7.00 17.22 -15.71
N SER A 224 6.37 17.07 -16.89
CA SER A 224 7.06 16.84 -18.16
C SER A 224 8.01 15.62 -18.15
N GLU A 225 7.64 14.55 -17.43
CA GLU A 225 8.40 13.30 -17.39
C GLU A 225 8.35 12.59 -18.76
N SER A 226 9.37 11.79 -19.08
CA SER A 226 9.33 10.93 -20.27
C SER A 226 8.44 9.70 -20.02
N VAL A 227 7.14 9.83 -20.33
CA VAL A 227 6.14 8.77 -20.11
C VAL A 227 6.56 7.46 -20.80
N GLY A 228 7.13 7.53 -22.00
CA GLY A 228 7.65 6.36 -22.74
C GLY A 228 8.90 5.69 -22.14
N SER A 229 9.58 6.31 -21.17
CA SER A 229 10.60 5.63 -20.36
C SER A 229 10.04 5.02 -19.07
N ILE A 230 8.83 5.45 -18.67
CA ILE A 230 8.14 4.98 -17.45
C ILE A 230 7.24 3.78 -17.76
N PHE A 231 6.55 3.84 -18.90
CA PHE A 231 5.69 2.79 -19.42
C PHE A 231 6.35 2.21 -20.67
N THR A 232 6.88 0.99 -20.57
CA THR A 232 7.50 0.29 -21.71
C THR A 232 6.56 -0.80 -22.26
N PRO A 233 6.69 -1.22 -23.53
CA PRO A 233 5.89 -2.32 -24.06
C PRO A 233 6.02 -3.59 -23.21
N ASN A 234 4.89 -4.22 -22.91
CA ASN A 234 4.70 -5.34 -21.97
C ASN A 234 4.87 -5.00 -20.48
N SER A 235 5.08 -3.75 -20.07
CA SER A 235 5.02 -3.38 -18.64
C SER A 235 3.59 -3.59 -18.11
N PRO A 236 3.39 -4.29 -16.98
CA PRO A 236 2.08 -4.41 -16.35
C PRO A 236 1.66 -3.10 -15.66
N VAL A 237 0.38 -2.77 -15.81
CA VAL A 237 -0.25 -1.56 -15.29
C VAL A 237 -1.61 -1.83 -14.70
N GLU A 238 -2.08 -0.89 -13.89
CA GLU A 238 -3.40 -0.96 -13.25
C GLU A 238 -4.08 0.41 -13.25
N ILE A 239 -5.40 0.43 -13.32
CA ILE A 239 -6.19 1.67 -13.24
C ILE A 239 -7.04 1.64 -11.97
N PHE A 240 -6.94 2.67 -11.15
CA PHE A 240 -7.70 2.84 -9.91
C PHE A 240 -8.64 4.03 -10.03
N LYS A 241 -9.81 3.94 -9.39
CA LYS A 241 -10.72 5.07 -9.25
C LYS A 241 -10.15 6.09 -8.26
N ALA A 242 -10.36 7.37 -8.50
CA ALA A 242 -9.95 8.40 -7.56
C ALA A 242 -10.97 8.56 -6.42
N TRP A 243 -10.48 8.99 -5.26
CA TRP A 243 -11.34 9.54 -4.21
C TRP A 243 -11.79 10.96 -4.58
N THR A 244 -12.97 11.32 -4.09
CA THR A 244 -13.47 12.69 -4.06
C THR A 244 -14.04 12.95 -2.67
N LEU A 245 -14.21 14.21 -2.27
CA LEU A 245 -14.83 14.56 -0.98
C LEU A 245 -16.15 13.79 -0.76
N GLY A 246 -17.07 13.86 -1.71
CA GLY A 246 -18.37 13.21 -1.62
C GLY A 246 -18.32 11.69 -1.67
N SER A 247 -17.37 11.10 -2.41
CA SER A 247 -17.27 9.64 -2.47
C SER A 247 -16.50 9.02 -1.31
N LEU A 248 -15.66 9.79 -0.61
CA LEU A 248 -14.93 9.37 0.59
C LEU A 248 -15.77 9.55 1.87
N PHE A 249 -16.47 10.68 2.00
CA PHE A 249 -17.14 11.08 3.24
C PHE A 249 -18.68 11.10 3.16
N GLY A 250 -19.24 10.95 1.96
CA GLY A 250 -20.68 11.01 1.68
C GLY A 250 -21.07 12.25 0.89
N TYR A 251 -22.02 12.10 -0.03
CA TYR A 251 -22.49 13.17 -0.92
C TYR A 251 -23.68 13.93 -0.32
N ASP A 252 -24.74 13.22 0.04
CA ASP A 252 -26.00 13.81 0.52
C ASP A 252 -25.98 14.07 2.05
N SER A 253 -25.16 13.31 2.78
CA SER A 253 -24.88 13.48 4.21
C SER A 253 -23.53 12.83 4.56
N THR A 254 -22.97 13.19 5.71
CA THR A 254 -21.61 12.85 6.14
C THR A 254 -21.57 12.45 7.63
N SER A 255 -20.42 11.96 8.09
CA SER A 255 -20.18 11.74 9.54
C SER A 255 -19.66 13.00 10.27
N PHE A 256 -19.42 14.09 9.55
CA PHE A 256 -18.96 15.36 10.10
C PHE A 256 -20.08 16.12 10.80
N ASN A 257 -19.72 17.17 11.53
CA ASN A 257 -20.68 18.15 11.98
C ASN A 257 -21.08 19.04 10.78
N GLU A 258 -22.34 19.00 10.39
CA GLU A 258 -22.88 19.70 9.22
C GLU A 258 -23.50 21.06 9.59
N GLY A 259 -23.63 21.95 8.61
CA GLY A 259 -24.27 23.25 8.75
C GLY A 259 -23.53 24.35 8.01
N ASN A 260 -23.62 25.60 8.48
CA ASN A 260 -22.89 26.70 7.87
C ASN A 260 -21.39 26.72 8.24
N ASP A 261 -20.63 27.54 7.52
CA ASP A 261 -19.22 27.86 7.76
C ASP A 261 -18.87 28.21 9.22
N SER A 262 -19.82 28.75 9.99
CA SER A 262 -19.59 29.12 11.38
C SER A 262 -19.63 27.93 12.35
N VAL A 263 -20.21 26.79 11.97
CA VAL A 263 -20.41 25.62 12.85
C VAL A 263 -19.91 24.28 12.30
N ALA A 264 -19.89 24.11 10.97
CA ALA A 264 -19.55 22.82 10.35
C ALA A 264 -18.06 22.45 10.54
N ASP A 265 -17.73 21.16 10.53
CA ASP A 265 -16.33 20.74 10.48
C ASP A 265 -15.72 21.08 9.11
N TYR A 266 -14.41 21.30 9.08
CA TYR A 266 -13.69 21.63 7.85
C TYR A 266 -12.76 20.52 7.39
N VAL A 267 -12.76 20.26 6.09
CA VAL A 267 -11.74 19.49 5.38
C VAL A 267 -10.92 20.47 4.52
N TYR A 268 -9.67 20.67 4.89
CA TYR A 268 -8.73 21.52 4.16
C TYR A 268 -7.95 20.70 3.13
N ILE A 269 -8.02 21.12 1.87
CA ILE A 269 -7.20 20.58 0.76
C ILE A 269 -6.22 21.67 0.32
N LEU A 270 -4.97 21.30 0.07
CA LEU A 270 -3.93 22.23 -0.39
C LEU A 270 -4.17 22.61 -1.85
N LYS A 271 -3.97 23.88 -2.21
CA LYS A 271 -4.06 24.34 -3.61
C LYS A 271 -2.90 23.81 -4.43
N SER A 272 -3.19 23.21 -5.59
CA SER A 272 -2.16 22.77 -6.55
C SER A 272 -1.43 23.92 -7.27
N SER A 273 -1.90 25.17 -7.15
CA SER A 273 -1.21 26.36 -7.69
C SER A 273 -1.65 27.64 -7.00
N GLY A 274 -0.86 28.72 -7.16
CA GLY A 274 -1.17 30.02 -6.55
C GLY A 274 -1.01 30.03 -5.02
N GLN A 275 -0.09 29.21 -4.50
CA GLN A 275 0.32 29.23 -3.10
C GLN A 275 1.17 30.49 -2.81
N ASP A 276 1.01 31.06 -1.62
CA ASP A 276 1.73 32.25 -1.13
C ASP A 276 2.48 32.01 0.19
N GLY A 277 2.43 30.78 0.73
CA GLY A 277 3.08 30.42 1.99
C GLY A 277 2.26 30.82 3.23
N THR A 278 1.03 31.29 3.07
CA THR A 278 0.12 31.60 4.19
C THR A 278 -0.88 30.46 4.42
N PRO A 279 -1.70 30.50 5.51
CA PRO A 279 -2.81 29.55 5.66
C PRO A 279 -3.84 29.58 4.52
N ASN A 280 -3.83 30.62 3.67
CA ASN A 280 -4.69 30.70 2.48
C ASN A 280 -4.28 29.71 1.38
N ASP A 281 -3.13 29.04 1.49
CA ASP A 281 -2.75 27.94 0.59
C ASP A 281 -3.75 26.78 0.63
N PHE A 282 -4.50 26.65 1.72
CA PHE A 282 -5.52 25.61 1.89
C PHE A 282 -6.92 26.14 1.57
N VAL A 283 -7.70 25.35 0.85
CA VAL A 283 -9.14 25.58 0.65
C VAL A 283 -9.92 24.80 1.70
N PRO A 284 -10.60 25.46 2.66
CA PRO A 284 -11.53 24.79 3.57
C PRO A 284 -12.85 24.47 2.85
N TYR A 285 -13.20 23.19 2.88
CA TYR A 285 -14.50 22.66 2.48
C TYR A 285 -15.30 22.23 3.71
N PHE A 286 -16.63 22.36 3.65
CA PHE A 286 -17.56 21.92 4.69
C PHE A 286 -18.82 21.31 4.06
N HIS A 287 -19.60 20.54 4.82
CA HIS A 287 -20.88 20.02 4.35
C HIS A 287 -22.04 20.79 5.00
N ASP A 288 -22.99 21.24 4.19
CA ASP A 288 -24.12 22.07 4.64
C ASP A 288 -25.39 21.27 5.04
N GLY A 289 -25.31 19.94 5.01
CA GLY A 289 -26.44 19.02 5.16
C GLY A 289 -27.14 18.70 3.84
N THR A 290 -26.66 19.23 2.71
CA THR A 290 -27.14 18.92 1.36
C THR A 290 -26.03 18.73 0.32
N ALA A 291 -24.90 19.44 0.46
CA ALA A 291 -23.78 19.40 -0.47
C ALA A 291 -22.47 19.87 0.19
N TRP A 292 -21.35 19.59 -0.48
CA TRP A 292 -20.03 20.11 -0.10
C TRP A 292 -19.85 21.54 -0.60
N ARG A 293 -19.49 22.46 0.29
CA ARG A 293 -19.28 23.89 0.02
C ARG A 293 -17.84 24.28 0.27
N ALA A 294 -17.34 25.28 -0.45
CA ALA A 294 -16.10 25.97 -0.08
C ALA A 294 -16.46 27.19 0.79
N VAL A 295 -15.63 27.55 1.78
CA VAL A 295 -15.87 28.80 2.55
C VAL A 295 -15.79 30.04 1.64
N SER A 296 -15.02 29.97 0.55
CA SER A 296 -14.96 31.02 -0.47
C SER A 296 -16.13 31.02 -1.46
N ASP A 297 -16.88 29.93 -1.57
CA ASP A 297 -18.04 29.79 -2.46
C ASP A 297 -19.02 28.73 -1.95
N ILE A 298 -20.13 29.22 -1.40
CA ILE A 298 -21.22 28.41 -0.83
C ILE A 298 -22.32 28.05 -1.83
N ASN A 299 -22.22 28.47 -3.09
CA ASN A 299 -23.28 28.27 -4.08
C ASN A 299 -23.10 26.99 -4.91
N ASN A 300 -21.85 26.54 -5.09
CA ASN A 300 -21.50 25.36 -5.86
C ASN A 300 -21.39 24.10 -4.97
N ASP A 301 -21.54 22.91 -5.57
CA ASP A 301 -21.24 21.61 -4.94
C ASP A 301 -19.80 21.18 -5.29
N TYR A 302 -19.01 20.89 -4.26
CA TYR A 302 -17.62 20.48 -4.33
C TYR A 302 -17.42 18.99 -4.00
N GLY A 303 -18.48 18.17 -3.96
CA GLY A 303 -18.40 16.74 -3.69
C GLY A 303 -17.56 15.95 -4.72
N ASP A 304 -17.34 16.53 -5.90
CA ASP A 304 -16.50 15.99 -6.98
C ASP A 304 -15.04 16.49 -6.93
N VAL A 305 -14.63 17.27 -5.92
CA VAL A 305 -13.21 17.62 -5.73
C VAL A 305 -12.41 16.35 -5.50
N VAL A 306 -11.47 16.10 -6.40
CA VAL A 306 -10.60 14.91 -6.41
C VAL A 306 -9.56 15.01 -5.31
N ILE A 307 -9.31 13.89 -4.64
CA ILE A 307 -8.27 13.73 -3.62
C ILE A 307 -7.21 12.82 -4.23
N PRO A 308 -6.00 13.33 -4.54
CA PRO A 308 -4.91 12.52 -5.10
C PRO A 308 -4.47 11.40 -4.13
N PRO A 309 -3.98 10.26 -4.64
CA PRO A 309 -3.62 9.10 -3.83
C PRO A 309 -2.30 9.28 -3.05
N ASP A 310 -1.56 10.34 -3.33
CA ASP A 310 -0.27 10.75 -2.76
C ASP A 310 -0.38 12.01 -1.88
N GLU A 311 -1.55 12.66 -1.85
CA GLU A 311 -1.83 13.84 -1.03
C GLU A 311 -2.60 13.49 0.27
N GLY A 312 -2.38 14.31 1.29
CA GLY A 312 -3.17 14.34 2.51
C GLY A 312 -4.15 15.51 2.56
N MET A 313 -5.07 15.46 3.50
CA MET A 313 -5.99 16.56 3.83
C MET A 313 -5.94 16.85 5.33
N ILE A 314 -6.23 18.09 5.73
CA ILE A 314 -6.31 18.44 7.16
C ILE A 314 -7.77 18.51 7.56
N ILE A 315 -8.19 17.64 8.48
CA ILE A 315 -9.51 17.70 9.11
C ILE A 315 -9.40 18.60 10.34
N ALA A 316 -10.33 19.54 10.45
CA ALA A 316 -10.53 20.38 11.62
C ALA A 316 -11.89 20.08 12.24
N ARG A 317 -11.89 19.29 13.32
CA ARG A 317 -13.08 18.98 14.12
C ARG A 317 -13.45 20.19 14.97
N ARG A 318 -14.60 20.77 14.68
CA ARG A 318 -15.17 21.99 15.27
C ARG A 318 -16.38 21.70 16.16
N SER A 319 -16.90 20.46 16.12
CA SER A 319 -17.83 19.93 17.14
C SER A 319 -17.13 19.37 18.37
N ASN A 320 -17.79 19.45 19.53
CA ASN A 320 -17.27 19.02 20.83
C ASN A 320 -17.33 17.49 21.05
N LEU A 321 -17.99 16.75 20.17
CA LEU A 321 -17.99 15.29 20.18
C LEU A 321 -16.78 14.77 19.40
N PRO A 322 -16.12 13.67 19.83
CA PRO A 322 -15.14 12.99 19.00
C PRO A 322 -15.81 12.45 17.71
N LEU A 323 -14.97 12.11 16.72
CA LEU A 323 -15.37 11.53 15.44
C LEU A 323 -14.43 10.39 15.09
N ASP A 324 -14.97 9.17 14.97
CA ASP A 324 -14.22 8.03 14.44
C ASP A 324 -14.31 8.01 12.91
N LEU A 325 -13.18 8.26 12.26
CA LEU A 325 -13.05 8.21 10.81
C LEU A 325 -12.57 6.83 10.37
N VAL A 326 -13.43 6.09 9.68
CA VAL A 326 -13.06 4.82 9.05
C VAL A 326 -12.64 5.09 7.61
N LEU A 327 -11.34 4.98 7.32
CA LEU A 327 -10.78 5.09 5.98
C LEU A 327 -10.48 3.68 5.45
N SER A 328 -11.09 3.32 4.31
CA SER A 328 -10.92 2.01 3.68
C SER A 328 -10.11 2.13 2.38
N GLY A 329 -9.29 1.12 2.07
CA GLY A 329 -8.56 1.06 0.80
C GLY A 329 -7.57 -0.10 0.72
N THR A 330 -6.82 -0.20 -0.37
CA THR A 330 -5.80 -1.25 -0.52
C THR A 330 -4.50 -0.88 0.21
N VAL A 331 -3.94 -1.85 0.93
CA VAL A 331 -2.67 -1.70 1.65
C VAL A 331 -1.50 -1.78 0.67
N ARG A 332 -0.64 -0.75 0.63
CA ARG A 332 0.56 -0.73 -0.22
C ARG A 332 1.67 -1.58 0.38
N THR A 333 2.01 -2.69 -0.28
CA THR A 333 3.10 -3.62 0.08
C THR A 333 4.37 -3.43 -0.76
N GLN A 334 4.44 -2.34 -1.53
CA GLN A 334 5.51 -2.01 -2.48
C GLN A 334 5.85 -0.52 -2.36
N GLY A 335 7.00 -0.12 -2.93
CA GLY A 335 7.37 1.28 -3.04
C GLY A 335 6.35 2.11 -3.84
N THR A 336 6.44 3.43 -3.70
CA THR A 336 5.57 4.42 -4.33
C THR A 336 6.34 5.71 -4.54
N PHE A 337 5.72 6.74 -5.08
CA PHE A 337 6.32 8.06 -5.23
C PHE A 337 5.55 9.12 -4.44
N ILE A 338 6.27 10.17 -4.02
CA ILE A 338 5.72 11.46 -3.59
C ILE A 338 6.19 12.55 -4.54
N GLU A 339 5.45 13.65 -4.59
CA GLU A 339 5.84 14.85 -5.32
C GLU A 339 6.49 15.86 -4.37
N LEU A 340 7.73 16.23 -4.66
CA LEU A 340 8.39 17.39 -4.06
C LEU A 340 7.83 18.66 -4.73
N PRO A 341 7.44 19.69 -3.97
CA PRO A 341 6.92 20.93 -4.52
C PRO A 341 8.03 21.78 -5.17
N GLU A 342 7.63 22.73 -6.03
CA GLU A 342 8.51 23.79 -6.55
C GLU A 342 8.98 24.74 -5.43
N VAL A 343 9.98 25.57 -5.74
CA VAL A 343 10.44 26.65 -4.85
C VAL A 343 9.28 27.50 -4.31
N SER A 344 9.29 27.77 -3.00
CA SER A 344 8.26 28.52 -2.27
C SER A 344 6.86 27.88 -2.25
N GLN A 345 6.68 26.69 -2.84
CA GLN A 345 5.45 25.92 -2.73
C GLN A 345 5.58 24.83 -1.65
N ARG A 346 4.42 24.25 -1.33
CA ARG A 346 4.22 23.19 -0.35
C ARG A 346 3.54 22.00 -1.01
N ALA A 347 3.77 20.82 -0.44
CA ALA A 347 3.01 19.61 -0.74
C ALA A 347 2.56 18.99 0.58
N LEU A 348 1.26 18.75 0.75
CA LEU A 348 0.74 18.00 1.88
C LEU A 348 0.66 16.53 1.44
N ILE A 349 1.73 15.78 1.70
CA ILE A 349 1.82 14.36 1.34
C ILE A 349 1.22 13.46 2.40
N ASN A 350 0.83 12.25 2.02
CA ASN A 350 0.40 11.23 2.97
C ASN A 350 1.56 10.34 3.48
N ASN A 351 1.31 9.60 4.55
CA ASN A 351 1.94 8.30 4.71
C ASN A 351 1.20 7.32 3.77
N PRO A 352 1.81 6.86 2.66
CA PRO A 352 1.13 6.05 1.66
C PRO A 352 1.01 4.57 2.08
N PHE A 353 1.60 4.18 3.21
CA PHE A 353 1.60 2.83 3.73
C PHE A 353 0.57 2.67 4.86
N GLY A 354 -0.01 1.47 4.96
CA GLY A 354 -0.97 1.12 6.04
C GLY A 354 -0.31 0.83 7.39
N LEU A 355 0.88 1.40 7.65
CA LEU A 355 1.73 1.15 8.82
C LEU A 355 2.56 2.39 9.15
N ASP A 356 2.97 2.52 10.41
CA ASP A 356 3.76 3.65 10.89
C ASP A 356 5.16 3.63 10.25
N ILE A 357 5.56 4.75 9.64
CA ILE A 357 6.89 4.91 9.01
C ILE A 357 7.74 5.89 9.81
N MET A 358 9.06 5.77 9.77
CA MET A 358 9.93 6.80 10.37
C MET A 358 10.11 7.96 9.40
N LEU A 359 10.36 9.15 9.94
CA LEU A 359 10.77 10.32 9.15
C LEU A 359 12.00 10.02 8.26
N SER A 360 12.94 9.18 8.73
CA SER A 360 14.12 8.74 7.99
C SER A 360 13.85 7.84 6.78
N ASP A 361 12.64 7.30 6.64
CA ASP A 361 12.25 6.45 5.51
C ASP A 361 11.42 7.19 4.47
N LEU A 362 10.86 8.36 4.82
CA LEU A 362 10.02 9.19 3.96
C LEU A 362 10.81 9.89 2.84
N ILE A 363 11.94 10.52 3.18
CA ILE A 363 12.88 11.09 2.20
C ILE A 363 14.15 10.24 2.22
N PRO A 364 14.40 9.40 1.19
CA PRO A 364 15.55 8.51 1.18
C PRO A 364 16.85 9.29 0.93
N PRO A 365 18.01 8.81 1.43
CA PRO A 365 19.31 9.42 1.19
C PRO A 365 19.63 9.70 -0.28
N THR A 366 19.22 8.80 -1.18
CA THR A 366 19.38 8.91 -2.64
C THR A 366 18.68 10.12 -3.27
N SER A 367 17.75 10.75 -2.56
CA SER A 367 17.02 11.94 -3.02
C SER A 367 17.49 13.23 -2.36
N LEU A 368 18.41 13.15 -1.39
CA LEU A 368 19.01 14.32 -0.76
C LEU A 368 20.07 14.96 -1.65
N THR A 369 20.24 16.27 -1.53
CA THR A 369 21.35 16.99 -2.16
C THR A 369 21.83 18.16 -1.30
N GLN A 370 23.12 18.49 -1.38
CA GLN A 370 23.67 19.75 -0.89
C GLN A 370 24.01 20.72 -2.04
N SER A 371 23.73 20.32 -3.29
CA SER A 371 24.06 21.09 -4.49
C SER A 371 22.85 21.84 -5.01
N TYR A 372 22.90 23.18 -4.96
CA TYR A 372 21.90 24.07 -5.55
C TYR A 372 21.73 23.91 -7.09
N ALA A 373 22.59 23.13 -7.75
CA ALA A 373 22.43 22.77 -9.16
C ALA A 373 21.56 21.53 -9.38
N ASN A 374 21.31 20.70 -8.34
CA ASN A 374 20.44 19.54 -8.44
C ASN A 374 18.99 19.92 -8.08
N LEU A 375 18.29 20.53 -9.04
CA LEU A 375 17.00 21.18 -8.82
C LEU A 375 15.87 20.23 -8.39
N SER A 376 16.01 18.92 -8.66
CA SER A 376 15.05 17.87 -8.28
C SER A 376 15.36 17.20 -6.94
N GLY A 377 16.52 17.45 -6.34
CA GLY A 377 16.91 16.89 -5.04
C GLY A 377 16.32 17.65 -3.86
N TRP A 378 16.06 16.96 -2.76
CA TRP A 378 15.69 17.55 -1.47
C TRP A 378 16.91 18.18 -0.82
N LEU A 379 16.88 19.50 -0.57
CA LEU A 379 18.03 20.26 -0.11
C LEU A 379 18.32 19.97 1.37
N ALA A 380 19.45 19.33 1.63
CA ALA A 380 20.00 19.17 2.97
C ALA A 380 20.97 20.31 3.29
N ASN A 381 20.91 20.85 4.50
CA ASN A 381 21.81 21.91 4.98
C ASN A 381 21.86 21.94 6.51
N GLU A 382 23.00 22.30 7.09
CA GLU A 382 23.13 22.50 8.55
C GLU A 382 22.17 23.59 9.08
N SER A 383 21.86 24.60 8.26
CA SER A 383 20.90 25.67 8.57
C SER A 383 19.48 25.30 8.10
N GLN A 384 18.53 25.28 9.05
CA GLN A 384 17.09 25.07 8.82
C GLN A 384 16.45 26.12 7.90
N GLU A 385 17.07 27.29 7.76
CA GLU A 385 16.61 28.39 6.89
C GLU A 385 16.97 28.15 5.42
N LEU A 386 17.92 27.25 5.16
CA LEU A 386 18.41 26.89 3.82
C LEU A 386 17.99 25.46 3.41
N ALA A 387 17.89 24.53 4.36
CA ALA A 387 17.41 23.17 4.12
C ALA A 387 15.92 23.15 3.74
N ASP A 388 15.53 22.20 2.88
CA ASP A 388 14.13 21.88 2.64
C ASP A 388 13.51 21.27 3.92
N ASN A 389 12.31 21.73 4.27
CA ASN A 389 11.71 21.50 5.59
C ASN A 389 10.55 20.50 5.52
N VAL A 390 10.52 19.60 6.50
CA VAL A 390 9.41 18.69 6.78
C VAL A 390 8.64 19.22 7.99
N MET A 391 7.33 19.39 7.86
CA MET A 391 6.47 19.92 8.93
C MET A 391 5.38 18.89 9.28
N ILE A 392 5.25 18.58 10.58
CA ILE A 392 4.31 17.59 11.09
C ILE A 392 3.32 18.29 12.02
N LEU A 393 2.02 18.05 11.82
CA LEU A 393 0.96 18.70 12.61
C LEU A 393 0.67 17.91 13.88
N ASN A 394 1.00 18.49 15.03
CA ASN A 394 0.77 17.93 16.35
C ASN A 394 -0.17 18.86 17.15
N GLN A 395 -1.42 18.43 17.38
CA GLN A 395 -2.42 19.19 18.15
C GLN A 395 -2.63 20.65 17.67
N GLY A 396 -2.59 20.89 16.36
CA GLY A 396 -2.72 22.24 15.77
C GLY A 396 -1.43 23.06 15.73
N VAL A 397 -0.32 22.55 16.28
CA VAL A 397 1.01 23.15 16.19
C VAL A 397 1.85 22.40 15.15
N TRP A 398 2.51 23.13 14.26
CA TRP A 398 3.46 22.54 13.32
C TRP A 398 4.82 22.36 13.99
N GLU A 399 5.32 21.12 14.00
CA GLU A 399 6.68 20.78 14.38
C GLU A 399 7.55 20.71 13.11
N THR A 400 8.60 21.52 13.04
CA THR A 400 9.50 21.58 11.86
C THR A 400 10.74 20.73 12.06
N PHE A 401 11.08 19.97 11.02
CA PHE A 401 12.25 19.10 10.91
C PHE A 401 13.00 19.42 9.62
N TRP A 402 14.32 19.24 9.62
CA TRP A 402 15.16 19.37 8.42
C TRP A 402 16.29 18.34 8.44
N HIS A 403 16.93 18.15 7.29
CA HIS A 403 18.05 17.25 7.14
C HIS A 403 19.36 18.03 6.95
N ASP A 404 20.40 17.71 7.72
CA ASP A 404 21.70 18.43 7.69
C ASP A 404 22.63 18.00 6.54
N GLY A 405 22.50 16.74 6.10
CA GLY A 405 23.28 16.13 5.01
C GLY A 405 24.14 14.95 5.48
N THR A 406 24.18 14.67 6.79
CA THR A 406 24.78 13.47 7.35
C THR A 406 24.22 12.22 6.67
N ASN A 407 25.09 11.27 6.32
CA ASN A 407 24.71 10.00 5.70
C ASN A 407 23.91 10.10 4.37
N MET A 408 23.92 11.24 3.68
CA MET A 408 23.31 11.37 2.34
C MET A 408 23.95 10.44 1.27
N GLY A 409 25.14 9.92 1.54
CA GLY A 409 25.85 9.01 0.64
C GLY A 409 25.36 7.56 0.64
N ILE A 410 24.39 7.19 1.50
CA ILE A 410 23.91 5.80 1.61
C ILE A 410 23.33 5.32 0.27
N THR A 411 23.97 4.29 -0.29
CA THR A 411 23.50 3.56 -1.48
C THR A 411 22.83 2.24 -1.13
N GLU A 412 23.25 1.60 -0.03
CA GLU A 412 22.68 0.37 0.49
C GLU A 412 22.38 0.54 1.99
N LYS A 413 21.11 0.42 2.39
CA LYS A 413 20.73 0.42 3.80
C LYS A 413 21.23 -0.87 4.46
N ALA A 414 21.92 -0.72 5.59
CA ALA A 414 22.24 -1.84 6.46
C ALA A 414 20.98 -2.41 7.10
N TYR A 415 21.02 -3.71 7.42
CA TYR A 415 19.99 -4.39 8.19
C TYR A 415 20.64 -5.43 9.10
N ALA A 416 19.95 -5.83 10.17
CA ALA A 416 20.40 -6.83 11.12
C ALA A 416 19.17 -7.50 11.76
N THR A 417 19.30 -8.74 12.21
CA THR A 417 18.22 -9.46 12.90
C THR A 417 18.46 -9.55 14.40
N ALA A 418 17.38 -9.55 15.18
CA ALA A 418 17.41 -9.86 16.60
C ALA A 418 16.75 -11.22 16.87
N ARG A 419 16.85 -11.64 18.12
CA ARG A 419 16.04 -12.68 18.75
C ARG A 419 15.36 -12.10 20.00
N ALA A 420 14.51 -12.89 20.66
CA ALA A 420 13.91 -12.52 21.93
C ALA A 420 14.96 -12.09 22.98
N GLY A 421 14.62 -11.08 23.79
CA GLY A 421 15.51 -10.48 24.77
C GLY A 421 15.91 -11.44 25.88
N SER A 422 17.21 -11.69 26.03
CA SER A 422 17.74 -12.63 27.03
C SER A 422 18.14 -11.99 28.36
N GLY A 423 17.96 -10.68 28.51
CA GLY A 423 18.16 -9.95 29.75
C GLY A 423 16.98 -10.04 30.73
N ILE A 424 17.13 -9.40 31.88
CA ILE A 424 16.14 -9.44 32.97
C ILE A 424 14.85 -8.77 32.49
N GLY A 425 13.71 -9.46 32.63
CA GLY A 425 12.40 -8.95 32.18
C GLY A 425 12.23 -8.88 30.66
N GLY A 426 12.97 -9.70 29.90
CA GLY A 426 12.93 -9.65 28.44
C GLY A 426 13.59 -8.39 27.88
N SER A 427 14.58 -7.83 28.58
CA SER A 427 15.40 -6.75 28.04
C SER A 427 16.35 -7.30 26.98
N LEU A 428 16.68 -6.51 25.97
CA LEU A 428 17.65 -6.90 24.95
C LEU A 428 19.07 -6.91 25.53
N SER A 429 19.94 -7.72 24.92
CA SER A 429 21.36 -7.75 25.26
C SER A 429 22.22 -7.87 24.01
N GLN A 430 23.50 -7.53 24.10
CA GLN A 430 24.38 -7.41 22.93
C GLN A 430 24.54 -8.72 22.12
N GLN A 431 24.25 -9.86 22.74
CA GLN A 431 24.25 -11.19 22.15
C GLN A 431 22.93 -11.58 21.46
N ASP A 432 21.91 -10.74 21.55
CA ASP A 432 20.58 -10.94 20.95
C ASP A 432 20.43 -10.19 19.62
N ILE A 433 21.53 -9.65 19.07
CA ILE A 433 21.64 -9.00 17.76
C ILE A 433 22.65 -9.77 16.92
N SER A 434 22.34 -9.97 15.63
CA SER A 434 23.26 -10.54 14.65
C SER A 434 23.23 -9.73 13.35
N MET A 435 24.43 -9.51 12.80
CA MET A 435 24.67 -8.88 11.49
C MET A 435 25.76 -9.68 10.75
N ALA A 436 25.81 -10.99 11.01
CA ALA A 436 26.80 -11.91 10.47
C ALA A 436 26.30 -12.55 9.17
N SER A 437 27.24 -13.01 8.35
CA SER A 437 27.00 -13.82 7.16
C SER A 437 28.10 -14.87 7.01
N GLY A 438 27.87 -15.89 6.18
CA GLY A 438 28.85 -16.94 5.91
C GLY A 438 28.43 -17.85 4.76
N SER A 439 29.40 -18.56 4.18
CA SER A 439 29.13 -19.57 3.15
C SER A 439 28.50 -20.83 3.75
N ILE A 440 27.69 -21.51 2.95
CA ILE A 440 27.07 -22.80 3.27
C ILE A 440 27.86 -23.89 2.57
N SER A 441 28.47 -24.81 3.32
CA SER A 441 29.26 -25.90 2.74
C SER A 441 28.46 -27.20 2.56
N HIS A 442 27.30 -27.32 3.19
CA HIS A 442 26.39 -28.46 3.04
C HIS A 442 24.99 -28.15 3.55
N MET A 443 23.95 -28.74 2.95
CA MET A 443 22.61 -28.80 3.53
C MET A 443 22.03 -30.22 3.40
N THR A 444 21.27 -30.64 4.41
CA THR A 444 20.56 -31.93 4.38
C THR A 444 19.27 -31.87 3.55
N ASN A 445 18.84 -33.01 3.01
CA ASN A 445 17.57 -33.17 2.29
C ASN A 445 16.55 -34.00 3.09
N PRO A 446 15.99 -33.48 4.20
CA PRO A 446 15.09 -34.24 5.07
C PRO A 446 13.67 -34.40 4.49
N ASN A 447 12.97 -35.41 4.98
CA ASN A 447 11.56 -35.65 4.70
C ASN A 447 10.65 -34.58 5.32
N LEU A 448 9.41 -34.50 4.83
CA LEU A 448 8.37 -33.61 5.34
C LEU A 448 8.18 -33.79 6.86
N GLY A 449 8.20 -32.67 7.60
CA GLY A 449 8.08 -32.65 9.05
C GLY A 449 9.41 -32.67 9.81
N THR A 450 10.54 -32.70 9.10
CA THR A 450 11.89 -32.50 9.67
C THR A 450 12.57 -31.30 9.00
N ASN A 451 13.37 -30.57 9.78
CA ASN A 451 14.01 -29.32 9.37
C ASN A 451 15.34 -29.56 8.61
N ILE A 452 15.63 -28.74 7.60
CA ILE A 452 16.92 -28.71 6.89
C ILE A 452 18.01 -28.28 7.87
N THR A 453 19.04 -29.09 8.02
CA THR A 453 20.27 -28.73 8.71
C THR A 453 21.25 -28.12 7.71
N VAL A 454 21.66 -26.89 7.96
CA VAL A 454 22.67 -26.15 7.22
C VAL A 454 24.01 -26.30 7.93
N THR A 455 25.08 -26.57 7.19
CA THR A 455 26.46 -26.61 7.69
C THR A 455 27.22 -25.35 7.26
N SER A 456 27.74 -24.62 8.24
CA SER A 456 28.61 -23.46 8.03
C SER A 456 29.56 -23.33 9.23
N VAL A 457 30.85 -23.56 9.02
CA VAL A 457 31.83 -23.70 10.12
C VAL A 457 32.07 -22.36 10.82
N GLY A 458 31.90 -22.33 12.14
CA GLY A 458 32.18 -21.13 12.95
C GLY A 458 31.16 -20.00 12.81
N HIS A 459 29.92 -20.27 12.39
CA HIS A 459 28.90 -19.27 12.03
C HIS A 459 28.51 -18.28 13.14
N GLY A 460 28.79 -18.56 14.42
CA GLY A 460 28.53 -17.65 15.55
C GLY A 460 27.05 -17.43 15.95
N LEU A 461 26.11 -17.83 15.09
CA LEU A 461 24.66 -17.83 15.33
C LEU A 461 24.22 -18.54 16.63
N ARG A 462 22.96 -18.29 17.00
CA ARG A 462 22.26 -18.88 18.14
C ARG A 462 20.79 -19.15 17.78
N ASN A 463 20.11 -19.99 18.57
CA ASN A 463 18.67 -20.18 18.43
C ASN A 463 17.89 -18.87 18.60
N GLY A 464 16.89 -18.68 17.74
CA GLY A 464 15.94 -17.56 17.77
C GLY A 464 16.24 -16.41 16.80
N PHE A 465 17.34 -16.43 16.06
CA PHE A 465 17.59 -15.46 14.99
C PHE A 465 16.83 -15.83 13.71
N MET A 466 16.40 -14.82 12.96
CA MET A 466 15.96 -15.00 11.58
C MET A 466 17.19 -14.98 10.67
N VAL A 467 17.33 -15.97 9.79
CA VAL A 467 18.42 -16.08 8.82
C VAL A 467 17.86 -16.11 7.40
N LYS A 468 18.48 -15.35 6.49
CA LYS A 468 18.20 -15.37 5.06
C LYS A 468 19.23 -16.27 4.37
N VAL A 469 18.78 -17.25 3.60
CA VAL A 469 19.59 -18.16 2.79
C VAL A 469 19.38 -17.83 1.32
N GLU A 470 20.48 -17.73 0.57
CA GLU A 470 20.49 -17.34 -0.85
C GLU A 470 21.54 -18.16 -1.62
N GLY A 471 21.36 -18.28 -2.94
CA GLY A 471 22.30 -18.96 -3.83
C GLY A 471 22.35 -20.49 -3.67
N ALA A 472 21.49 -21.10 -2.85
CA ALA A 472 21.52 -22.53 -2.65
C ALA A 472 20.87 -23.28 -3.83
N THR A 473 21.60 -24.21 -4.44
CA THR A 473 21.11 -25.08 -5.52
C THR A 473 21.23 -26.55 -5.12
N GLY A 474 20.59 -27.43 -5.89
CA GLY A 474 20.67 -28.87 -5.66
C GLY A 474 19.94 -29.72 -6.68
N TYR A 475 20.24 -31.01 -6.70
CA TYR A 475 19.59 -31.99 -7.56
C TYR A 475 18.20 -32.34 -7.00
N LYS A 476 17.15 -32.05 -7.76
CA LYS A 476 15.74 -32.31 -7.40
C LYS A 476 15.52 -33.78 -7.01
N THR A 477 14.78 -34.01 -5.93
CA THR A 477 14.45 -35.36 -5.45
C THR A 477 12.95 -35.62 -5.34
N ASP A 478 12.55 -36.89 -5.43
CA ASP A 478 11.20 -37.37 -5.12
C ASP A 478 10.90 -37.42 -3.61
N ASP A 479 9.69 -37.87 -3.25
CA ASP A 479 9.26 -38.04 -1.85
C ASP A 479 10.09 -39.12 -1.10
N ASN A 480 10.85 -39.99 -1.80
CA ASN A 480 11.75 -41.00 -1.24
C ASN A 480 13.21 -40.54 -1.16
N LYS A 481 13.52 -39.30 -1.56
CA LYS A 481 14.87 -38.72 -1.65
C LYS A 481 15.77 -39.37 -2.71
N ILE A 482 15.16 -39.84 -3.80
CA ILE A 482 15.86 -40.29 -5.02
C ILE A 482 15.86 -39.13 -6.01
N GLN A 483 16.99 -38.88 -6.67
CA GLN A 483 17.10 -37.80 -7.66
C GLN A 483 16.24 -38.06 -8.90
N VAL A 484 15.69 -36.99 -9.48
CA VAL A 484 14.80 -37.07 -10.65
C VAL A 484 15.18 -36.10 -11.77
N ASP A 485 14.89 -36.48 -13.01
CA ASP A 485 15.07 -35.65 -14.21
C ASP A 485 13.95 -34.59 -14.40
N GLU A 486 13.94 -33.94 -15.57
CA GLU A 486 12.92 -32.96 -15.98
C GLU A 486 11.51 -33.55 -16.07
N ASP A 487 11.40 -34.78 -16.57
CA ASP A 487 10.14 -35.53 -16.71
C ASP A 487 9.66 -36.17 -15.39
N GLY A 488 10.53 -36.22 -14.38
CA GLY A 488 10.25 -36.79 -13.05
C GLY A 488 10.61 -38.27 -12.90
N ASN A 489 11.41 -38.85 -13.80
CA ASN A 489 11.92 -40.21 -13.68
C ASN A 489 13.11 -40.27 -12.71
N ASN A 490 13.24 -41.37 -11.98
CA ASN A 490 14.35 -41.59 -11.05
C ASN A 490 15.67 -41.83 -11.80
N VAL A 491 16.70 -41.06 -11.45
CA VAL A 491 18.05 -41.12 -12.04
C VAL A 491 19.13 -41.42 -11.00
N LEU A 492 20.38 -41.59 -11.46
CA LEU A 492 21.52 -41.80 -10.57
C LEU A 492 21.92 -40.50 -9.87
N SER A 493 22.60 -40.63 -8.72
CA SER A 493 23.08 -39.47 -7.97
C SER A 493 24.10 -38.67 -8.78
N GLY A 494 23.82 -37.39 -9.00
CA GLY A 494 24.59 -36.46 -9.83
C GLY A 494 24.00 -36.23 -11.23
N GLU A 495 22.96 -36.98 -11.63
CA GLU A 495 22.29 -36.86 -12.93
C GLU A 495 20.89 -36.19 -12.83
N GLY A 496 20.47 -35.78 -11.63
CA GLY A 496 19.19 -35.10 -11.40
C GLY A 496 19.07 -33.73 -12.06
N LEU A 497 17.84 -33.23 -12.19
CA LEU A 497 17.58 -31.84 -12.57
C LEU A 497 18.12 -30.90 -11.49
N LEU A 498 19.02 -29.99 -11.87
CA LEU A 498 19.48 -28.92 -10.99
C LEU A 498 18.37 -27.87 -10.81
N ILE A 499 18.00 -27.60 -9.56
CA ILE A 499 16.99 -26.60 -9.20
C ILE A 499 17.52 -25.66 -8.12
N GLU A 500 16.89 -24.50 -7.99
CA GLU A 500 17.01 -23.70 -6.77
C GLU A 500 16.46 -24.49 -5.58
N SER A 501 17.23 -24.52 -4.49
CA SER A 501 16.81 -25.18 -3.28
C SER A 501 15.65 -24.42 -2.65
N ALA A 502 14.64 -25.13 -2.15
CA ALA A 502 13.59 -24.50 -1.36
C ALA A 502 14.12 -23.96 -0.03
N ALA A 503 15.38 -24.26 0.35
CA ALA A 503 16.07 -23.62 1.47
C ALA A 503 16.34 -22.13 1.25
N ASN A 504 16.28 -21.61 0.01
CA ASN A 504 16.36 -20.17 -0.24
C ASN A 504 15.14 -19.45 0.35
N GLY A 505 15.37 -18.33 1.03
CA GLY A 505 14.34 -17.59 1.78
C GLY A 505 14.77 -17.24 3.20
N SER A 506 13.82 -16.82 4.03
CA SER A 506 14.08 -16.42 5.43
C SER A 506 13.43 -17.40 6.41
N PHE A 507 14.21 -17.92 7.36
CA PHE A 507 13.77 -18.95 8.31
C PHE A 507 14.29 -18.70 9.73
N LEU A 508 13.55 -19.19 10.73
CA LEU A 508 13.99 -19.13 12.12
C LEU A 508 15.08 -20.17 12.39
N VAL A 509 16.16 -19.75 13.04
CA VAL A 509 17.27 -20.61 13.44
C VAL A 509 16.91 -21.43 14.68
N THR A 510 16.94 -22.75 14.51
CA THR A 510 16.76 -23.75 15.59
C THR A 510 17.94 -24.73 15.64
N ASN A 511 18.01 -25.54 16.70
CA ASN A 511 19.05 -26.56 16.95
C ASN A 511 20.51 -26.14 16.62
N CYS A 512 20.85 -24.90 16.94
CA CYS A 512 22.09 -24.25 16.54
C CYS A 512 23.29 -24.74 17.36
N THR A 513 24.36 -25.16 16.67
CA THR A 513 25.64 -25.59 17.24
C THR A 513 26.73 -24.52 17.01
N SER A 514 28.01 -24.89 16.90
CA SER A 514 29.06 -23.97 16.43
C SER A 514 29.25 -23.97 14.91
N ASN A 515 28.76 -25.01 14.23
CA ASN A 515 29.04 -25.29 12.82
C ASN A 515 27.79 -25.67 12.00
N THR A 516 26.64 -25.82 12.65
CA THR A 516 25.39 -26.25 12.02
C THR A 516 24.18 -25.57 12.67
N PHE A 517 23.13 -25.34 11.89
CA PHE A 517 21.84 -24.88 12.39
C PHE A 517 20.69 -25.45 11.57
N GLU A 518 19.48 -25.46 12.13
CA GLU A 518 18.27 -25.92 11.45
C GLU A 518 17.39 -24.74 11.02
N LEU A 519 16.80 -24.86 9.83
CA LEU A 519 15.79 -23.94 9.29
C LEU A 519 14.39 -24.39 9.76
N ASP A 520 13.76 -23.63 10.64
CA ASP A 520 12.49 -24.05 11.26
C ASP A 520 11.35 -24.22 10.25
N GLY A 521 10.54 -25.27 10.45
CA GLY A 521 9.41 -25.64 9.60
C GLY A 521 9.78 -26.05 8.17
N LYS A 522 11.06 -26.09 7.79
CA LYS A 522 11.47 -26.22 6.39
C LYS A 522 12.11 -27.58 6.09
N SER A 523 11.41 -28.42 5.31
CA SER A 523 11.94 -29.69 4.79
C SER A 523 12.60 -29.56 3.42
N GLY A 524 13.51 -30.48 3.08
CA GLY A 524 14.29 -30.47 1.83
C GLY A 524 13.50 -30.93 0.61
N ASN A 525 13.91 -30.45 -0.58
CA ASN A 525 13.37 -30.81 -1.90
C ASN A 525 14.44 -31.28 -2.91
N CYS A 526 15.72 -31.12 -2.57
CA CYS A 526 16.85 -31.42 -3.42
C CYS A 526 18.07 -31.84 -2.59
N ASP A 527 18.93 -32.67 -3.17
CA ASP A 527 20.26 -32.94 -2.63
C ASP A 527 21.17 -31.76 -2.92
N PHE A 528 21.75 -31.15 -1.87
CA PHE A 528 22.55 -29.94 -2.00
C PHE A 528 23.75 -30.13 -2.94
N TYR A 529 23.89 -29.22 -3.89
CA TYR A 529 25.04 -29.12 -4.78
C TYR A 529 25.84 -27.87 -4.38
N ASP A 530 27.09 -28.07 -3.96
CA ASP A 530 27.99 -26.96 -3.60
C ASP A 530 28.63 -26.40 -4.88
N ASP A 531 28.02 -25.33 -5.40
CA ASP A 531 28.55 -24.51 -6.49
C ASP A 531 29.41 -23.34 -5.99
N GLY A 532 29.60 -23.21 -4.67
CA GLY A 532 30.29 -22.10 -4.01
C GLY A 532 29.47 -20.81 -3.87
N ASN A 533 28.23 -20.75 -4.37
CA ASN A 533 27.39 -19.55 -4.35
C ASN A 533 26.40 -19.53 -3.17
N ALA A 534 26.22 -20.64 -2.45
CA ALA A 534 25.30 -20.72 -1.32
C ALA A 534 25.84 -19.97 -0.09
N PHE A 535 25.07 -19.00 0.40
CA PHE A 535 25.41 -18.26 1.62
C PHE A 535 24.19 -18.01 2.52
N TRP A 536 24.46 -17.73 3.78
CA TRP A 536 23.47 -17.28 4.75
C TRP A 536 23.84 -15.88 5.27
N SER A 537 22.83 -15.10 5.65
CA SER A 537 23.01 -13.80 6.28
C SER A 537 21.96 -13.54 7.36
N THR A 538 22.37 -12.78 8.37
CA THR A 538 21.49 -12.19 9.41
C THR A 538 21.50 -10.67 9.33
N GLY A 539 22.18 -10.10 8.34
CA GLY A 539 22.31 -8.67 8.13
C GLY A 539 23.21 -8.33 6.95
N SER A 540 23.19 -7.05 6.57
CA SER A 540 24.20 -6.41 5.72
C SER A 540 24.75 -5.19 6.45
N SER A 541 26.06 -4.96 6.32
CA SER A 541 26.72 -3.73 6.79
C SER A 541 26.29 -2.47 6.02
N GLY A 542 25.61 -2.62 4.87
CA GLY A 542 25.24 -1.53 3.98
C GLY A 542 26.46 -0.77 3.43
N ALA A 543 26.20 0.34 2.73
CA ALA A 543 27.24 1.14 2.08
C ALA A 543 26.85 2.62 1.99
N GLY A 544 27.85 3.50 2.13
CA GLY A 544 27.72 4.94 1.93
C GLY A 544 27.49 5.77 3.20
N TYR A 545 27.67 5.17 4.38
CA TYR A 545 27.55 5.86 5.66
C TYR A 545 28.77 6.76 5.92
N SER A 546 28.53 8.02 6.28
CA SER A 546 29.57 8.98 6.69
C SER A 546 29.69 9.18 8.21
N SER A 547 28.72 8.71 8.99
CA SER A 547 28.74 8.75 10.46
C SER A 547 27.90 7.66 11.11
N ASP A 548 28.20 7.38 12.38
CA ASP A 548 27.34 6.59 13.27
C ASP A 548 25.86 6.99 13.18
N THR A 549 24.96 6.01 13.31
CA THR A 549 23.51 6.23 13.26
C THR A 549 22.78 5.52 14.40
N MET A 550 21.55 5.94 14.66
CA MET A 550 20.69 5.36 15.69
C MET A 550 20.03 4.06 15.21
N VAL A 551 19.71 3.19 16.16
CA VAL A 551 18.95 1.95 15.94
C VAL A 551 17.77 1.90 16.90
N SER A 552 16.58 1.61 16.40
CA SER A 552 15.36 1.40 17.20
C SER A 552 14.92 -0.05 17.14
N PHE A 553 14.39 -0.59 18.24
CA PHE A 553 13.92 -1.98 18.33
C PHE A 553 12.39 -2.02 18.48
N VAL A 554 11.69 -2.44 17.44
CA VAL A 554 10.23 -2.33 17.32
C VAL A 554 9.59 -3.72 17.25
N GLY A 555 8.46 -3.91 17.93
CA GLY A 555 7.77 -5.20 18.01
C GLY A 555 8.36 -6.14 19.07
N GLY A 556 8.28 -7.46 18.85
CA GLY A 556 8.76 -8.46 19.81
C GLY A 556 7.98 -8.51 21.15
N GLY A 557 6.86 -7.78 21.27
CA GLY A 557 6.12 -7.60 22.53
C GLY A 557 6.74 -6.59 23.52
N GLY A 558 7.93 -6.05 23.21
CA GLY A 558 8.66 -5.13 24.06
C GLY A 558 8.58 -3.66 23.66
N SER A 559 9.24 -2.81 24.44
CA SER A 559 9.36 -1.37 24.15
C SER A 559 10.63 -0.77 24.76
N GLY A 560 11.01 0.41 24.27
CA GLY A 560 12.10 1.24 24.81
C GLY A 560 13.50 0.90 24.32
N GLY A 561 13.70 -0.20 23.59
CA GLY A 561 15.02 -0.60 23.08
C GLY A 561 15.60 0.42 22.09
N LYS A 562 16.83 0.86 22.34
CA LYS A 562 17.62 1.78 21.48
C LYS A 562 19.08 1.35 21.39
N GLY A 563 19.71 1.70 20.27
CA GLY A 563 21.13 1.44 20.03
C GLY A 563 21.78 2.45 19.09
N VAL A 564 23.07 2.24 18.83
CA VAL A 564 23.90 3.00 17.89
C VAL A 564 24.63 2.03 16.99
N ALA A 565 24.40 2.14 15.68
CA ALA A 565 25.18 1.46 14.66
C ALA A 565 26.48 2.25 14.44
N LYS A 566 27.62 1.58 14.66
CA LYS A 566 28.96 2.13 14.50
C LYS A 566 29.43 2.01 13.06
N VAL A 567 29.87 3.13 12.51
CA VAL A 567 30.32 3.25 11.12
C VAL A 567 31.83 3.36 11.07
N ASP A 568 32.45 2.55 10.21
CA ASP A 568 33.86 2.67 9.84
C ASP A 568 33.97 2.51 8.32
N SER A 569 34.81 3.33 7.70
CA SER A 569 35.20 3.18 6.28
C SER A 569 34.03 3.06 5.27
N GLY A 570 32.88 3.66 5.59
CA GLY A 570 31.69 3.70 4.72
C GLY A 570 30.59 2.70 5.04
N THR A 571 30.79 1.79 5.99
CA THR A 571 29.86 0.69 6.30
C THR A 571 29.63 0.54 7.81
N ILE A 572 28.54 -0.12 8.21
CA ILE A 572 28.27 -0.43 9.62
C ILE A 572 29.05 -1.68 10.03
N THR A 573 29.84 -1.56 11.09
CA THR A 573 30.71 -2.63 11.62
C THR A 573 30.16 -3.30 12.87
N SER A 574 29.33 -2.61 13.64
CA SER A 574 28.68 -3.16 14.84
C SER A 574 27.45 -2.34 15.24
N ILE A 575 26.54 -2.94 16.01
CA ILE A 575 25.39 -2.26 16.60
C ILE A 575 25.52 -2.39 18.11
N LEU A 576 25.69 -1.27 18.82
CA LEU A 576 25.79 -1.21 20.27
C LEU A 576 24.44 -0.88 20.88
N ILE A 577 23.94 -1.70 21.80
CA ILE A 577 22.74 -1.36 22.59
C ILE A 577 23.07 -0.24 23.57
N THR A 578 22.26 0.83 23.58
CA THR A 578 22.37 1.96 24.51
C THR A 578 21.24 1.99 25.53
N ASP A 579 20.05 1.54 25.15
CA ASP A 579 18.94 1.22 26.06
C ASP A 579 18.43 -0.20 25.71
N PRO A 580 18.48 -1.17 26.63
CA PRO A 580 18.01 -2.52 26.35
C PRO A 580 16.48 -2.66 26.30
N GLY A 581 15.72 -1.65 26.73
CA GLY A 581 14.27 -1.70 26.85
C GLY A 581 13.77 -2.83 27.76
N ALA A 582 12.50 -3.22 27.61
CA ALA A 582 11.90 -4.32 28.36
C ALA A 582 10.76 -5.01 27.59
N GLY A 583 10.48 -6.27 27.94
CA GLY A 583 9.31 -7.02 27.46
C GLY A 583 9.46 -7.69 26.08
N TYR A 584 10.65 -7.72 25.49
CA TYR A 584 10.91 -8.37 24.20
C TYR A 584 10.89 -9.91 24.33
N VAL A 585 9.69 -10.48 24.42
CA VAL A 585 9.44 -11.92 24.52
C VAL A 585 9.59 -12.66 23.18
N GLU A 586 9.40 -11.95 22.08
CA GLU A 586 9.64 -12.40 20.71
C GLU A 586 10.73 -11.54 20.05
N ALA A 587 11.23 -11.95 18.89
CA ALA A 587 12.23 -11.18 18.15
C ALA A 587 11.68 -9.80 17.69
N PRO A 588 12.30 -8.68 18.05
CA PRO A 588 11.97 -7.37 17.48
C PRO A 588 12.61 -7.17 16.10
N ASN A 589 12.01 -6.29 15.31
CA ASN A 589 12.65 -5.75 14.12
C ASN A 589 13.63 -4.64 14.52
N LEU A 590 14.83 -4.65 13.94
CA LEU A 590 15.80 -3.56 14.06
C LEU A 590 15.57 -2.57 12.94
N LEU A 591 15.39 -1.31 13.28
CA LEU A 591 15.36 -0.22 12.33
C LEU A 591 16.64 0.60 12.47
N ILE A 592 17.52 0.47 11.49
CA ILE A 592 18.75 1.26 11.37
C ILE A 592 18.41 2.53 10.60
N HIS A 593 18.38 3.66 11.29
CA HIS A 593 17.99 4.94 10.69
C HIS A 593 19.10 5.46 9.76
N SER A 594 18.77 6.34 8.81
CA SER A 594 19.79 7.05 8.03
C SER A 594 20.58 8.05 8.89
N GLY A 595 19.94 8.70 9.86
CA GLY A 595 20.51 9.84 10.57
C GLY A 595 20.16 11.18 9.89
N GLY A 596 20.84 12.25 10.31
CA GLY A 596 20.79 13.59 9.70
C GLY A 596 19.54 14.44 9.97
N TRP A 597 18.50 13.87 10.58
CA TRP A 597 17.28 14.60 10.91
C TRP A 597 17.39 15.41 12.20
N ASN A 598 17.08 16.70 12.10
CA ASN A 598 17.07 17.66 13.21
C ASN A 598 15.65 18.21 13.40
N ARG A 599 15.31 18.62 14.62
CA ARG A 599 14.00 19.20 14.97
C ARG A 599 14.17 20.61 15.55
N MET A 600 13.33 21.53 15.09
CA MET A 600 13.33 22.91 15.57
C MET A 600 13.01 22.96 17.08
N GLY A 601 13.87 23.62 17.85
CA GLY A 601 13.75 23.73 19.31
C GLY A 601 14.25 22.54 20.12
N ALA A 602 14.68 21.42 19.50
CA ALA A 602 15.17 20.23 20.22
C ALA A 602 16.66 20.32 20.65
N GLY A 603 17.36 21.41 20.31
CA GLY A 603 18.80 21.55 20.52
C GLY A 603 19.60 20.76 19.49
N ARG A 604 20.76 20.21 19.89
CA ARG A 604 21.63 19.39 19.02
C ARG A 604 21.34 17.88 19.10
N SER A 605 20.13 17.50 19.47
CA SER A 605 19.72 16.10 19.58
C SER A 605 19.10 15.64 18.25
N PRO A 606 19.71 14.66 17.54
CA PRO A 606 19.11 14.10 16.33
C PRO A 606 17.72 13.53 16.61
N SER A 607 16.79 13.76 15.70
CA SER A 607 15.37 13.40 15.82
C SER A 607 15.01 12.31 14.81
N ASN A 608 15.70 11.17 14.93
CA ASN A 608 15.61 10.06 13.98
C ASN A 608 14.47 9.08 14.27
N ASP A 609 14.00 9.01 15.53
CA ASP A 609 12.97 8.08 16.01
C ASP A 609 11.54 8.65 15.97
N PHE A 610 11.31 9.74 15.21
CA PHE A 610 9.96 10.29 15.03
C PHE A 610 9.13 9.40 14.10
N THR A 611 8.02 8.88 14.65
CA THR A 611 7.08 8.02 13.94
C THR A 611 5.99 8.83 13.25
N VAL A 612 5.69 8.50 12.00
CA VAL A 612 4.62 9.08 11.20
C VAL A 612 3.52 8.02 11.10
N PRO A 613 2.39 8.17 11.83
CA PRO A 613 1.41 7.10 11.91
C PRO A 613 0.79 6.72 10.57
N ALA A 614 0.31 5.48 10.46
CA ALA A 614 -0.52 5.03 9.34
C ALA A 614 -1.71 6.00 9.09
N GLY A 615 -1.96 6.35 7.84
CA GLY A 615 -3.03 7.28 7.45
C GLY A 615 -2.84 8.73 7.91
N SER A 616 -1.73 9.09 8.56
CA SER A 616 -1.32 10.48 8.79
C SER A 616 -0.76 11.11 7.50
N GLY A 617 -0.43 12.39 7.55
CA GLY A 617 0.33 13.07 6.48
C GLY A 617 1.32 14.08 7.02
N ILE A 618 2.07 14.68 6.10
CA ILE A 618 3.22 15.55 6.35
C ILE A 618 3.21 16.70 5.35
N LEU A 619 3.54 17.91 5.80
CA LEU A 619 3.68 19.07 4.95
C LEU A 619 5.15 19.27 4.58
N LEU A 620 5.47 19.13 3.28
CA LEU A 620 6.77 19.47 2.72
C LEU A 620 6.81 20.97 2.37
N LEU A 621 7.94 21.63 2.61
CA LEU A 621 8.20 23.02 2.25
C LEU A 621 9.57 23.13 1.54
N ARG A 622 9.56 23.63 0.31
CA ARG A 622 10.78 23.82 -0.50
C ARG A 622 11.43 25.18 -0.22
N ASN A 623 12.57 25.16 0.46
CA ASN A 623 13.45 26.32 0.63
C ASN A 623 14.53 26.39 -0.46
N HIS A 624 14.76 25.31 -1.22
CA HIS A 624 15.66 25.29 -2.37
C HIS A 624 15.26 26.37 -3.39
N THR A 625 16.06 27.45 -3.48
CA THR A 625 15.77 28.69 -4.21
C THR A 625 15.56 28.57 -5.72
N SER A 626 15.94 27.42 -6.30
CA SER A 626 15.69 27.06 -7.72
C SER A 626 15.07 25.67 -7.87
N GLY A 627 14.38 25.18 -6.84
CA GLY A 627 13.85 23.83 -6.80
C GLY A 627 12.68 23.67 -7.77
N ILE A 628 12.74 22.63 -8.60
CA ILE A 628 11.62 22.25 -9.48
C ILE A 628 10.79 21.15 -8.84
N ALA A 629 9.53 21.05 -9.21
CA ALA A 629 8.70 19.92 -8.79
C ALA A 629 9.27 18.62 -9.36
N ALA A 630 9.33 17.58 -8.53
CA ALA A 630 10.02 16.34 -8.85
C ALA A 630 9.46 15.18 -8.05
N ARG A 631 9.34 14.01 -8.67
CA ARG A 631 8.90 12.79 -7.98
C ARG A 631 10.06 12.03 -7.37
N VAL A 632 9.95 11.77 -6.07
CA VAL A 632 10.89 11.00 -5.28
C VAL A 632 10.28 9.64 -4.94
N SER A 633 11.04 8.57 -5.12
CA SER A 633 10.62 7.23 -4.71
C SER A 633 10.70 7.08 -3.19
N ILE A 634 9.68 6.48 -2.60
CA ILE A 634 9.67 6.03 -1.21
C ILE A 634 9.60 4.50 -1.22
N ARG A 635 10.51 3.85 -0.51
CA ARG A 635 10.49 2.39 -0.32
C ARG A 635 9.59 2.03 0.86
N ASN A 636 8.95 0.87 0.80
CA ASN A 636 8.23 0.33 1.94
C ASN A 636 9.26 -0.04 3.03
N PRO A 637 9.15 0.42 4.28
CA PRO A 637 10.17 0.13 5.30
C PRO A 637 10.26 -1.35 5.71
N LEU A 638 9.35 -2.20 5.22
CA LEU A 638 9.40 -3.67 5.39
C LEU A 638 10.06 -4.40 4.19
N LYS A 639 10.56 -3.68 3.17
CA LYS A 639 11.23 -4.24 1.97
C LYS A 639 12.41 -3.37 1.50
#